data_AF-A0A537W9I1-F1
#
_entry.id   AF-A0A537W9I1-F1
#
_cell.length_a   1.000
_cell.length_b   1.000
_cell.length_c   1.000
_cell.angle_alpha   90.00
_cell.angle_beta   90.00
_cell.angle_gamma   90.00
#
_symmetry.space_group_name_H-M   'P 1'
#
loop_
_entity.id
_entity.type
_entity.pdbx_description
1 polymer ?
#
loop_
_entity_poly.entity_id
_entity_poly.type
_entity_poly.pdbx_seq_one_letter_code
_entity_poly.pdbx_strand_id
1 'polypeptide(L)'
;MVQRVNDSLYAEALAPFLSEVQRLRPADAQVIDAHTHLGLDEDGRSLTPEQLLSQLDDAGARRACVFPLHDPERRPAYRLPNDRVLAWARESDGRLVPFCRLDPSEGPVAECERCLQIGARGIKLHPRAQDFVFDGREMDDVFKLAEAASVPILIHAGRGLPPLAEGLVDLALRHPGVVLILAHGAICDQGILTSRLADHPGVLYDISCFFPLDVIELLARVPVERVVFASDPPYGLPATSLYMALRVARQAGLDEQATRGLLGGTMAGLLDGAGLPPVADPRRGPAITLSGRLARVYGYASLVGPALFTGIVDQARAMLSMAVAACRDPQPGSDAEALEVIGTALGTADRLLESEDGVRAAIDLIYRSIVRAATELPDAA
;
A
#
# COMPACT_ATOMS: atom_id res chain seq x y z
N MET A 1 8.51 -20.70 -25.85
CA MET A 1 7.11 -20.89 -26.29
C MET A 1 6.17 -20.79 -25.09
N VAL A 2 6.44 -21.50 -23.99
CA VAL A 2 5.66 -21.44 -22.73
C VAL A 2 5.54 -20.01 -22.17
N GLN A 3 6.64 -19.25 -22.04
CA GLN A 3 6.57 -17.86 -21.53
C GLN A 3 5.63 -16.96 -22.35
N ARG A 4 5.75 -16.97 -23.69
CA ARG A 4 4.87 -16.15 -24.56
C ARG A 4 3.40 -16.54 -24.45
N VAL A 5 3.11 -17.81 -24.21
CA VAL A 5 1.74 -18.30 -23.97
C VAL A 5 1.25 -17.80 -22.61
N ASN A 6 2.07 -17.89 -21.57
CA ASN A 6 1.75 -17.35 -20.25
C ASN A 6 1.51 -15.84 -20.29
N ASP A 7 2.33 -15.08 -21.02
CA ASP A 7 2.18 -13.64 -21.19
C ASP A 7 0.85 -13.29 -21.89
N SER A 8 0.47 -14.06 -22.93
CA SER A 8 -0.80 -13.89 -23.63
C SER A 8 -2.00 -14.20 -22.72
N LEU A 9 -1.95 -15.31 -21.99
CA LEU A 9 -3.01 -15.71 -21.06
C LEU A 9 -3.19 -14.69 -19.94
N TYR A 10 -2.09 -14.19 -19.38
CA TYR A 10 -2.11 -13.14 -18.37
C TYR A 10 -2.72 -11.86 -18.93
N ALA A 11 -2.29 -11.39 -20.11
CA ALA A 11 -2.80 -10.17 -20.72
C ALA A 11 -4.31 -10.23 -20.99
N GLU A 12 -4.82 -11.36 -21.49
CA GLU A 12 -6.25 -11.57 -21.73
C GLU A 12 -7.05 -11.54 -20.43
N ALA A 13 -6.60 -12.23 -19.38
CA ALA A 13 -7.25 -12.25 -18.08
C ALA A 13 -7.15 -10.92 -17.33
N LEU A 14 -6.12 -10.13 -17.59
CA LEU A 14 -5.88 -8.82 -16.99
C LEU A 14 -6.74 -7.72 -17.63
N ALA A 15 -7.06 -7.83 -18.93
CA ALA A 15 -7.71 -6.79 -19.71
C ALA A 15 -9.01 -6.21 -19.11
N PRO A 16 -9.94 -7.01 -18.54
CA PRO A 16 -11.13 -6.47 -17.89
C PRO A 16 -10.82 -5.53 -16.72
N PHE A 17 -9.78 -5.83 -15.93
CA PHE A 17 -9.36 -4.99 -14.82
C PHE A 17 -8.75 -3.68 -15.30
N LEU A 18 -7.95 -3.71 -16.38
CA LEU A 18 -7.36 -2.49 -16.95
C LEU A 18 -8.42 -1.57 -17.56
N SER A 19 -9.40 -2.14 -18.26
CA SER A 19 -10.56 -1.41 -18.77
C SER A 19 -11.31 -0.71 -17.63
N GLU A 20 -11.49 -1.40 -16.51
CA GLU A 20 -12.11 -0.80 -15.33
C GLU A 20 -11.25 0.31 -14.69
N VAL A 21 -9.93 0.14 -14.59
CA VAL A 21 -9.02 1.21 -14.12
C VAL A 21 -9.19 2.47 -14.97
N GLN A 22 -9.23 2.32 -16.30
CA GLN A 22 -9.42 3.45 -17.22
C GLN A 22 -10.75 4.17 -17.01
N ARG A 23 -11.83 3.41 -16.75
CA ARG A 23 -13.16 3.96 -16.49
C ARG A 23 -13.27 4.65 -15.14
N LEU A 24 -12.65 4.11 -14.09
CA LEU A 24 -12.79 4.61 -12.72
C LEU A 24 -11.82 5.75 -12.38
N ARG A 25 -10.70 5.86 -13.09
CA ARG A 25 -9.69 6.90 -12.82
C ARG A 25 -10.20 8.27 -13.32
N PRO A 26 -10.28 9.30 -12.46
CA PRO A 26 -10.60 10.64 -12.91
C PRO A 26 -9.57 11.14 -13.92
N ALA A 27 -10.02 11.84 -14.97
CA ALA A 27 -9.14 12.39 -16.00
C ALA A 27 -8.06 13.29 -15.39
N ASP A 28 -6.79 13.19 -15.78
CA ASP A 28 -5.68 13.97 -15.22
C ASP A 28 -5.39 13.72 -13.72
N ALA A 29 -5.95 12.67 -13.11
CA ALA A 29 -5.59 12.31 -11.74
C ALA A 29 -4.10 11.92 -11.66
N GLN A 30 -3.32 12.70 -10.92
CA GLN A 30 -1.95 12.35 -10.57
C GLN A 30 -1.96 11.20 -9.56
N VAL A 31 -1.15 10.18 -9.82
CA VAL A 31 -0.86 9.10 -8.85
C VAL A 31 0.52 9.35 -8.25
N ILE A 32 0.61 9.35 -6.92
CA ILE A 32 1.85 9.43 -6.16
C ILE A 32 1.89 8.29 -5.15
N ASP A 33 2.89 7.43 -5.26
CA ASP A 33 3.06 6.31 -4.33
C ASP A 33 3.80 6.76 -3.06
N ALA A 34 3.13 6.72 -1.92
CA ALA A 34 3.71 7.18 -0.65
C ALA A 34 4.67 6.17 -0.01
N HIS A 35 4.70 4.91 -0.47
CA HIS A 35 5.43 3.83 0.21
C HIS A 35 6.09 2.91 -0.79
N THR A 36 7.36 3.15 -1.09
CA THR A 36 8.15 2.27 -1.97
C THR A 36 9.55 2.06 -1.42
N HIS A 37 10.11 0.90 -1.70
CA HIS A 37 11.45 0.54 -1.27
C HIS A 37 12.43 0.40 -2.42
N LEU A 38 13.73 0.59 -2.13
CA LEU A 38 14.83 0.34 -3.07
C LEU A 38 15.97 -0.41 -2.36
N GLY A 39 16.77 -1.11 -3.16
CA GLY A 39 17.95 -1.85 -2.70
C GLY A 39 17.68 -3.34 -2.48
N LEU A 40 18.45 -3.95 -1.59
CA LEU A 40 18.36 -5.37 -1.21
C LEU A 40 17.85 -5.47 0.23
N ASP A 41 16.93 -6.39 0.49
CA ASP A 41 16.48 -6.74 1.83
C ASP A 41 17.20 -8.00 2.35
N GLU A 42 17.32 -8.13 3.66
CA GLU A 42 17.82 -9.35 4.31
C GLU A 42 17.00 -10.60 3.98
N ASP A 43 15.72 -10.45 3.63
CA ASP A 43 14.87 -11.55 3.18
C ASP A 43 15.14 -12.02 1.73
N GLY A 44 16.09 -11.36 1.04
CA GLY A 44 16.52 -11.66 -0.32
C GLY A 44 15.72 -10.95 -1.42
N ARG A 45 14.63 -10.24 -1.09
CA ARG A 45 13.93 -9.40 -2.05
C ARG A 45 14.75 -8.17 -2.38
N SER A 46 14.62 -7.70 -3.61
CA SER A 46 15.29 -6.49 -4.06
C SER A 46 14.42 -5.72 -5.03
N LEU A 47 14.69 -4.42 -5.13
CA LEU A 47 14.10 -3.57 -6.15
C LEU A 47 15.11 -2.53 -6.60
N THR A 48 15.39 -2.52 -7.90
CA THR A 48 16.22 -1.51 -8.55
C THR A 48 15.41 -0.26 -8.90
N PRO A 49 16.05 0.91 -9.04
CA PRO A 49 15.37 2.12 -9.50
C PRO A 49 14.67 1.93 -10.86
N GLU A 50 15.30 1.21 -11.80
CA GLU A 50 14.75 0.96 -13.13
C GLU A 50 13.48 0.11 -13.06
N GLN A 51 13.49 -0.94 -12.22
CA GLN A 51 12.31 -1.76 -11.99
C GLN A 51 11.18 -0.99 -11.32
N LEU A 52 11.50 -0.13 -10.34
CA LEU A 52 10.50 0.71 -9.69
C LEU A 52 9.90 1.70 -10.70
N LEU A 53 10.72 2.41 -11.47
CA LEU A 53 10.26 3.37 -12.47
C LEU A 53 9.36 2.69 -13.52
N SER A 54 9.72 1.49 -13.99
CA SER A 54 8.86 0.70 -14.88
C SER A 54 7.51 0.36 -14.23
N GLN A 55 7.51 -0.05 -12.96
CA GLN A 55 6.26 -0.35 -12.24
C GLN A 55 5.40 0.90 -12.03
N LEU A 56 6.02 2.07 -11.82
CA LEU A 56 5.31 3.34 -11.75
C LEU A 56 4.71 3.72 -13.11
N ASP A 57 5.42 3.47 -14.21
CA ASP A 57 4.93 3.71 -15.57
C ASP A 57 3.70 2.84 -15.88
N ASP A 58 3.73 1.57 -15.51
CA ASP A 58 2.58 0.65 -15.67
C ASP A 58 1.34 1.14 -14.90
N ALA A 59 1.51 1.83 -13.77
CA ALA A 59 0.43 2.43 -13.01
C ALA A 59 0.06 3.86 -13.48
N GLY A 60 0.84 4.46 -14.38
CA GLY A 60 0.77 5.89 -14.68
C GLY A 60 0.98 6.76 -13.43
N ALA A 61 1.87 6.33 -12.54
CA ALA A 61 2.30 7.03 -11.34
C ALA A 61 3.49 7.94 -11.64
N ARG A 62 3.33 9.23 -11.28
CA ARG A 62 4.30 10.27 -11.65
C ARG A 62 5.46 10.32 -10.67
N ARG A 63 5.18 10.16 -9.38
CA ARG A 63 6.15 10.28 -8.29
C ARG A 63 6.00 9.13 -7.29
N ALA A 64 7.07 8.80 -6.59
CA ALA A 64 7.04 7.88 -5.46
C ALA A 64 7.98 8.35 -4.33
N CYS A 65 7.57 8.17 -3.08
CA CYS A 65 8.45 8.25 -1.93
C CYS A 65 9.27 6.95 -1.83
N VAL A 66 10.60 7.07 -1.81
CA VAL A 66 11.53 5.93 -1.80
C VAL A 66 12.38 5.92 -0.55
N PHE A 67 12.62 4.74 0.00
CA PHE A 67 13.53 4.54 1.14
C PHE A 67 14.20 3.16 1.08
N PRO A 68 15.33 2.96 1.77
CA PRO A 68 16.02 1.66 1.74
C PRO A 68 15.16 0.51 2.29
N LEU A 69 15.31 -0.67 1.68
CA LEU A 69 14.95 -1.97 2.28
C LEU A 69 15.74 -2.22 3.58
N HIS A 70 15.45 -3.31 4.30
CA HIS A 70 16.22 -3.71 5.48
C HIS A 70 17.59 -4.23 5.04
N ASP A 71 18.44 -3.30 4.62
CA ASP A 71 19.66 -3.59 3.87
C ASP A 71 20.68 -4.35 4.73
N PRO A 72 21.29 -5.44 4.22
CA PRO A 72 22.39 -6.13 4.91
C PRO A 72 23.57 -5.23 5.27
N GLU A 73 23.82 -4.17 4.50
CA GLU A 73 24.87 -3.18 4.70
C GLU A 73 24.38 -1.93 5.45
N ARG A 74 23.28 -2.03 6.20
CA ARG A 74 22.73 -0.91 6.98
C ARG A 74 23.64 -0.38 8.08
N ARG A 75 24.68 -1.08 8.50
CA ARG A 75 25.54 -0.60 9.58
C ARG A 75 26.76 0.18 9.06
N PRO A 76 27.07 1.36 9.64
CA PRO A 76 26.32 2.03 10.70
C PRO A 76 25.14 2.87 10.18
N ALA A 77 24.07 2.96 10.98
CA ALA A 77 23.00 3.95 10.95
C ALA A 77 22.28 4.14 9.60
N TYR A 78 22.17 3.09 8.79
CA TYR A 78 21.66 3.14 7.41
C TYR A 78 22.42 4.08 6.45
N ARG A 79 23.64 4.51 6.80
CA ARG A 79 24.36 5.52 6.01
C ARG A 79 24.52 5.13 4.55
N LEU A 80 25.08 3.95 4.30
CA LEU A 80 25.33 3.49 2.94
C LEU A 80 24.03 3.25 2.14
N PRO A 81 23.00 2.56 2.69
CA PRO A 81 21.72 2.45 1.98
C PRO A 81 21.01 3.79 1.74
N ASN A 82 21.04 4.72 2.69
CA ASN A 82 20.49 6.07 2.51
C ASN A 82 21.21 6.80 1.37
N ASP A 83 22.56 6.75 1.34
CA ASP A 83 23.36 7.37 0.29
C ASP A 83 23.00 6.83 -1.11
N ARG A 84 22.76 5.51 -1.24
CA ARG A 84 22.29 4.88 -2.49
C ARG A 84 20.94 5.43 -2.92
N VAL A 85 19.96 5.46 -2.03
CA VAL A 85 18.61 5.97 -2.34
C VAL A 85 18.62 7.44 -2.71
N LEU A 86 19.42 8.25 -2.01
CA LEU A 86 19.59 9.67 -2.32
C LEU A 86 20.26 9.89 -3.68
N ALA A 87 21.23 9.05 -4.05
CA ALA A 87 21.85 9.08 -5.38
C ALA A 87 20.83 8.72 -6.48
N TRP A 88 20.13 7.59 -6.33
CA TRP A 88 19.10 7.17 -7.29
C TRP A 88 17.97 8.19 -7.44
N ALA A 89 17.57 8.85 -6.35
CA ALA A 89 16.58 9.90 -6.43
C ALA A 89 17.03 11.12 -7.24
N ARG A 90 18.30 11.53 -7.13
CA ARG A 90 18.86 12.63 -7.95
C ARG A 90 18.89 12.30 -9.44
N GLU A 91 19.07 11.03 -9.77
CA GLU A 91 19.11 10.54 -11.15
C GLU A 91 17.71 10.33 -11.76
N SER A 92 16.65 10.44 -10.95
CA SER A 92 15.27 10.12 -11.36
C SER A 92 14.49 11.27 -12.00
N ASP A 93 15.11 12.42 -12.26
CA ASP A 93 14.45 13.64 -12.77
C ASP A 93 13.21 14.06 -11.94
N GLY A 94 13.33 13.97 -10.61
CA GLY A 94 12.27 14.34 -9.67
C GLY A 94 11.11 13.34 -9.56
N ARG A 95 11.22 12.14 -10.17
CA ARG A 95 10.23 11.07 -10.00
C ARG A 95 10.30 10.38 -8.65
N LEU A 96 11.48 10.28 -8.06
CA LEU A 96 11.67 9.62 -6.77
C LEU A 96 11.99 10.66 -5.69
N VAL A 97 11.24 10.60 -4.59
CA VAL A 97 11.37 11.51 -3.45
C VAL A 97 12.02 10.74 -2.30
N PRO A 98 13.28 11.02 -1.95
CA PRO A 98 14.04 10.16 -1.05
C PRO A 98 13.67 10.45 0.41
N PHE A 99 13.34 9.41 1.15
CA PHE A 99 13.22 9.43 2.61
C PHE A 99 14.43 8.72 3.20
N CYS A 100 14.96 9.21 4.31
CA CYS A 100 16.02 8.52 5.02
C CYS A 100 15.43 7.50 5.98
N ARG A 101 15.96 6.27 5.96
CA ARG A 101 15.63 5.27 6.96
C ARG A 101 16.59 5.41 8.14
N LEU A 102 16.05 5.36 9.35
CA LEU A 102 16.84 5.54 10.58
C LEU A 102 16.86 4.24 11.40
N ASP A 103 17.98 4.02 12.07
CA ASP A 103 18.09 3.08 13.17
C ASP A 103 18.11 3.86 14.50
N PRO A 104 17.06 3.76 15.33
CA PRO A 104 17.00 4.46 16.61
C PRO A 104 18.15 4.16 17.57
N SER A 105 18.82 3.02 17.42
CA SER A 105 19.94 2.61 18.28
C SER A 105 21.29 3.18 17.83
N GLU A 106 21.38 3.80 16.66
CA GLU A 106 22.66 4.23 16.05
C GLU A 106 22.71 5.73 15.72
N GLY A 107 22.36 6.58 16.69
CA GLY A 107 22.45 8.04 16.53
C GLY A 107 21.50 8.59 15.45
N PRO A 108 20.19 8.33 15.55
CA PRO A 108 19.22 8.61 14.48
C PRO A 108 19.13 10.09 14.11
N VAL A 109 19.31 11.00 15.08
CA VAL A 109 19.25 12.44 14.86
C VAL A 109 20.37 12.91 13.93
N ALA A 110 21.61 12.51 14.20
CA ALA A 110 22.76 12.92 13.40
C ALA A 110 22.69 12.41 11.96
N GLU A 111 22.19 11.18 11.76
CA GLU A 111 21.97 10.66 10.42
C GLU A 111 20.82 11.37 9.70
N CYS A 112 19.73 11.66 10.41
CA CYS A 112 18.60 12.39 9.85
C CYS A 112 19.03 13.78 9.37
N GLU A 113 19.70 14.57 10.22
CA GLU A 113 20.23 15.90 9.86
C GLU A 113 21.10 15.86 8.61
N ARG A 114 22.02 14.89 8.55
CA ARG A 114 22.88 14.70 7.37
C ARG A 114 22.06 14.40 6.13
N CYS A 115 21.12 13.46 6.20
CA CYS A 115 20.30 13.06 5.07
C CYS A 115 19.45 14.23 4.56
N LEU A 116 18.85 15.02 5.46
CA LEU A 116 18.09 16.22 5.12
C LEU A 116 18.97 17.24 4.41
N GLN A 117 20.21 17.48 4.89
CA GLN A 117 21.17 18.38 4.24
C GLN A 117 21.52 17.96 2.82
N ILE A 118 21.51 16.66 2.53
CA ILE A 118 21.84 16.14 1.19
C ILE A 118 20.60 15.79 0.35
N GLY A 119 19.40 16.16 0.80
CA GLY A 119 18.19 16.17 -0.02
C GLY A 119 17.10 15.17 0.35
N ALA A 120 17.18 14.48 1.50
CA ALA A 120 16.05 13.72 2.00
C ALA A 120 14.85 14.63 2.28
N ARG A 121 13.65 14.13 2.00
CA ARG A 121 12.37 14.86 2.09
C ARG A 121 11.37 14.19 3.03
N GLY A 122 11.81 13.19 3.80
CA GLY A 122 11.02 12.43 4.74
C GLY A 122 11.87 11.43 5.51
N ILE A 123 11.26 10.80 6.50
CA ILE A 123 11.90 9.82 7.40
C ILE A 123 11.13 8.50 7.31
N LYS A 124 11.84 7.37 7.29
CA LYS A 124 11.28 6.04 7.39
C LYS A 124 11.69 5.38 8.71
N LEU A 125 10.68 4.93 9.45
CA LEU A 125 10.84 4.15 10.67
C LEU A 125 10.19 2.78 10.51
N HIS A 126 10.85 1.74 11.04
CA HIS A 126 10.32 0.38 11.05
C HIS A 126 10.57 -0.32 12.39
N PRO A 127 9.65 -0.18 13.37
CA PRO A 127 9.82 -0.64 14.76
C PRO A 127 10.30 -2.08 14.91
N ARG A 128 9.70 -3.02 14.16
CA ARG A 128 10.10 -4.44 14.21
C ARG A 128 11.51 -4.70 13.67
N ALA A 129 11.90 -4.08 12.56
CA ALA A 129 13.16 -4.39 11.88
C ALA A 129 14.35 -3.75 12.61
N GLN A 130 14.11 -2.67 13.35
CA GLN A 130 15.11 -1.95 14.15
C GLN A 130 14.96 -2.24 15.65
N ASP A 131 14.06 -3.17 16.02
CA ASP A 131 13.78 -3.61 17.40
C ASP A 131 13.64 -2.46 18.41
N PHE A 132 12.67 -1.57 18.18
CA PHE A 132 12.40 -0.44 19.08
C PHE A 132 10.91 -0.18 19.29
N VAL A 133 10.62 0.57 20.34
CA VAL A 133 9.28 1.06 20.73
C VAL A 133 9.29 2.59 20.86
N PHE A 134 8.11 3.21 20.91
CA PHE A 134 7.95 4.67 20.92
C PHE A 134 7.90 5.27 22.36
N ASP A 135 8.72 4.76 23.28
CA ASP A 135 8.80 5.22 24.68
C ASP A 135 10.09 5.99 25.01
N GLY A 136 11.09 5.95 24.13
CA GLY A 136 12.42 6.53 24.32
C GLY A 136 12.52 8.02 24.02
N ARG A 137 13.52 8.68 24.63
CA ARG A 137 13.84 10.10 24.38
C ARG A 137 14.34 10.34 22.96
N GLU A 138 15.01 9.38 22.35
CA GLU A 138 15.55 9.50 21.00
C GLU A 138 14.45 9.70 19.96
N MET A 139 13.27 9.11 20.16
CA MET A 139 12.11 9.32 19.25
C MET A 139 11.51 10.71 19.40
N ASP A 140 11.61 11.33 20.58
CA ASP A 140 11.20 12.71 20.78
C ASP A 140 12.03 13.68 19.92
N ASP A 141 13.35 13.49 19.90
CA ASP A 141 14.26 14.35 19.14
C ASP A 141 14.11 14.13 17.61
N VAL A 142 13.85 12.89 17.17
CA VAL A 142 13.52 12.61 15.76
C VAL A 142 12.23 13.31 15.34
N PHE A 143 11.19 13.31 16.19
CA PHE A 143 9.91 13.98 15.89
C PHE A 143 10.07 15.50 15.85
N LYS A 144 10.79 16.09 16.81
CA LYS A 144 11.13 17.52 16.80
C LYS A 144 11.90 17.93 15.54
N LEU A 145 12.87 17.12 15.14
CA LEU A 145 13.65 17.38 13.94
C LEU A 145 12.77 17.32 12.68
N ALA A 146 11.88 16.33 12.58
CA ALA A 146 10.93 16.21 11.48
C ALA A 146 9.97 17.41 11.40
N GLU A 147 9.44 17.85 12.54
CA GLU A 147 8.58 19.03 12.66
C GLU A 147 9.33 20.30 12.22
N ALA A 148 10.54 20.53 12.76
CA ALA A 148 11.37 21.68 12.42
C ALA A 148 11.77 21.72 10.93
N ALA A 149 12.01 20.56 10.33
CA ALA A 149 12.32 20.43 8.91
C ALA A 149 11.07 20.38 8.01
N SER A 150 9.86 20.31 8.59
CA SER A 150 8.59 20.15 7.86
C SER A 150 8.61 18.96 6.90
N VAL A 151 9.14 17.82 7.36
CA VAL A 151 9.17 16.56 6.60
C VAL A 151 8.33 15.48 7.28
N PRO A 152 7.64 14.61 6.53
CA PRO A 152 6.84 13.54 7.11
C PRO A 152 7.70 12.39 7.64
N ILE A 153 7.16 11.67 8.63
CA ILE A 153 7.68 10.39 9.11
C ILE A 153 6.73 9.28 8.67
N LEU A 154 7.20 8.36 7.83
CA LEU A 154 6.49 7.13 7.50
C LEU A 154 6.88 6.03 8.48
N ILE A 155 5.89 5.47 9.18
CA ILE A 155 6.07 4.46 10.22
C ILE A 155 5.47 3.14 9.74
N HIS A 156 6.23 2.06 9.80
CA HIS A 156 5.66 0.71 9.64
C HIS A 156 4.62 0.47 10.74
N ALA A 157 3.36 0.25 10.37
CA ALA A 157 2.24 -0.03 11.28
C ALA A 157 1.40 -1.23 10.80
N GLY A 158 2.08 -2.18 10.15
CA GLY A 158 1.46 -3.34 9.51
C GLY A 158 1.71 -4.67 10.21
N ARG A 159 1.58 -5.74 9.43
CA ARG A 159 1.72 -7.13 9.87
C ARG A 159 3.04 -7.38 10.61
N GLY A 160 2.95 -8.21 11.65
CA GLY A 160 4.10 -8.72 12.39
C GLY A 160 4.62 -7.77 13.47
N LEU A 161 3.98 -6.63 13.66
CA LEU A 161 4.20 -5.79 14.83
C LEU A 161 3.32 -6.24 16.00
N PRO A 162 3.81 -6.18 17.25
CA PRO A 162 2.94 -6.09 18.42
C PRO A 162 2.12 -4.79 18.36
N PRO A 163 1.12 -4.61 19.26
CA PRO A 163 0.43 -3.33 19.41
C PRO A 163 1.41 -2.15 19.46
N LEU A 164 1.14 -1.14 18.63
CA LEU A 164 1.98 0.02 18.39
C LEU A 164 1.43 1.28 19.06
N ALA A 165 0.13 1.30 19.38
CA ALA A 165 -0.55 2.48 19.86
C ALA A 165 0.01 3.01 21.19
N GLU A 166 0.47 2.10 22.05
CA GLU A 166 1.15 2.45 23.29
C GLU A 166 2.49 3.14 22.98
N GLY A 167 2.72 4.32 23.57
CA GLY A 167 3.86 5.17 23.26
C GLY A 167 3.67 6.04 22.02
N LEU A 168 3.29 5.47 20.86
CA LEU A 168 3.18 6.23 19.61
C LEU A 168 2.12 7.34 19.70
N VAL A 169 0.95 7.04 20.28
CA VAL A 169 -0.11 8.05 20.40
C VAL A 169 0.34 9.22 21.27
N ASP A 170 0.93 8.94 22.43
CA ASP A 170 1.35 9.97 23.36
C ASP A 170 2.52 10.78 22.79
N LEU A 171 3.39 10.17 21.97
CA LEU A 171 4.44 10.87 21.24
C LEU A 171 3.85 11.77 20.14
N ALA A 172 2.94 11.26 19.31
CA ALA A 172 2.29 12.05 18.27
C ALA A 172 1.57 13.28 18.85
N LEU A 173 0.77 13.10 19.91
CA LEU A 173 0.03 14.20 20.56
C LEU A 173 0.94 15.27 21.18
N ARG A 174 2.19 14.95 21.51
CA ARG A 174 3.19 15.92 21.99
C ARG A 174 3.83 16.74 20.87
N HIS A 175 3.72 16.29 19.62
CA HIS A 175 4.29 16.91 18.42
C HIS A 175 3.21 17.19 17.38
N PRO A 176 2.21 18.04 17.66
CA PRO A 176 1.08 18.23 16.76
C PRO A 176 1.46 18.80 15.37
N GLY A 177 2.63 19.42 15.21
CA GLY A 177 3.10 19.91 13.90
C GLY A 177 3.79 18.84 13.05
N VAL A 178 4.05 17.64 13.58
CA VAL A 178 4.63 16.55 12.80
C VAL A 178 3.59 15.92 11.87
N VAL A 179 4.01 15.58 10.65
CA VAL A 179 3.20 14.76 9.74
C VAL A 179 3.64 13.31 9.86
N LEU A 180 2.72 12.42 10.23
CA LEU A 180 2.94 10.98 10.30
C LEU A 180 2.18 10.30 9.17
N ILE A 181 2.82 9.32 8.54
CA ILE A 181 2.18 8.39 7.60
C ILE A 181 2.26 7.00 8.22
N LEU A 182 1.13 6.50 8.71
CA LEU A 182 1.03 5.17 9.29
C LEU A 182 0.79 4.15 8.18
N ALA A 183 1.78 3.29 7.95
CA ALA A 183 1.77 2.37 6.83
C ALA A 183 0.76 1.24 7.00
N HIS A 184 0.33 0.66 5.87
CA HIS A 184 -0.56 -0.49 5.80
C HIS A 184 -1.88 -0.23 6.55
N GLY A 185 -2.45 0.96 6.43
CA GLY A 185 -3.68 1.35 7.11
C GLY A 185 -3.62 1.22 8.63
N ALA A 186 -2.42 1.20 9.21
CA ALA A 186 -2.18 0.95 10.63
C ALA A 186 -2.79 -0.37 11.17
N ILE A 187 -2.90 -1.42 10.35
CA ILE A 187 -3.63 -2.66 10.69
C ILE A 187 -3.18 -3.35 11.98
N CYS A 188 -1.98 -3.09 12.50
CA CYS A 188 -1.56 -3.64 13.79
C CYS A 188 -2.41 -3.14 14.97
N ASP A 189 -3.00 -1.94 14.86
CA ASP A 189 -3.80 -1.28 15.90
C ASP A 189 -4.83 -0.30 15.31
N GLN A 190 -5.35 -0.58 14.11
CA GLN A 190 -6.09 0.40 13.30
C GLN A 190 -7.22 1.05 14.09
N GLY A 191 -8.04 0.27 14.80
CA GLY A 191 -9.13 0.80 15.61
C GLY A 191 -8.68 1.77 16.71
N ILE A 192 -7.58 1.47 17.41
CA ILE A 192 -7.06 2.31 18.50
C ILE A 192 -6.39 3.56 17.94
N LEU A 193 -5.53 3.40 16.93
CA LEU A 193 -4.77 4.50 16.32
C LEU A 193 -5.69 5.50 15.64
N THR A 194 -6.66 5.04 14.85
CA THR A 194 -7.64 5.94 14.19
C THR A 194 -8.54 6.66 15.19
N SER A 195 -8.89 6.03 16.32
CA SER A 195 -9.73 6.66 17.33
C SER A 195 -8.97 7.67 18.19
N ARG A 196 -7.76 7.32 18.66
CA ARG A 196 -6.98 8.20 19.56
C ARG A 196 -6.26 9.33 18.84
N LEU A 197 -6.04 9.22 17.54
CA LEU A 197 -5.40 10.25 16.71
C LEU A 197 -6.38 10.96 15.77
N ALA A 198 -7.69 10.78 15.96
CA ALA A 198 -8.73 11.37 15.11
C ALA A 198 -8.59 12.90 14.96
N ASP A 199 -8.25 13.59 16.05
CA ASP A 199 -8.09 15.05 16.08
C ASP A 199 -6.66 15.51 15.76
N HIS A 200 -5.73 14.59 15.50
CA HIS A 200 -4.35 14.96 15.19
C HIS A 200 -4.28 15.58 13.78
N PRO A 201 -3.76 16.82 13.62
CA PRO A 201 -3.83 17.53 12.34
C PRO A 201 -2.89 16.96 11.26
N GLY A 202 -1.88 16.20 11.66
CA GLY A 202 -0.85 15.66 10.78
C GLY A 202 -0.81 14.14 10.59
N VAL A 203 -1.80 13.36 11.06
CA VAL A 203 -1.75 11.89 10.90
C VAL A 203 -2.45 11.45 9.62
N LEU A 204 -1.70 10.75 8.77
CA LEU A 204 -2.13 10.12 7.52
C LEU A 204 -2.00 8.59 7.63
N TYR A 205 -2.74 7.90 6.78
CA TYR A 205 -2.73 6.44 6.67
C TYR A 205 -2.54 6.06 5.20
N ASP A 206 -1.57 5.20 4.92
CA ASP A 206 -1.41 4.67 3.57
C ASP A 206 -2.30 3.44 3.33
N ILE A 207 -2.54 3.10 2.06
CA ILE A 207 -3.40 1.97 1.67
C ILE A 207 -2.64 0.72 1.24
N SER A 208 -1.35 0.57 1.57
CA SER A 208 -0.53 -0.59 1.18
C SER A 208 -0.89 -1.87 1.96
N CYS A 209 -2.19 -2.19 2.05
CA CYS A 209 -2.74 -3.32 2.76
C CYS A 209 -2.82 -4.56 1.86
N PHE A 210 -2.71 -5.74 2.47
CA PHE A 210 -2.93 -7.01 1.76
C PHE A 210 -4.41 -7.28 1.45
N PHE A 211 -5.33 -6.73 2.26
CA PHE A 211 -6.75 -6.99 2.08
C PHE A 211 -7.53 -5.68 1.87
N PRO A 212 -8.41 -5.63 0.85
CA PRO A 212 -9.22 -4.44 0.58
C PRO A 212 -10.18 -4.11 1.73
N LEU A 213 -10.60 -5.11 2.53
CA LEU A 213 -11.45 -4.87 3.70
C LEU A 213 -10.78 -3.99 4.76
N ASP A 214 -9.45 -4.05 4.91
CA ASP A 214 -8.73 -3.18 5.84
C ASP A 214 -8.78 -1.70 5.40
N VAL A 215 -8.75 -1.46 4.08
CA VAL A 215 -8.86 -0.12 3.50
C VAL A 215 -10.30 0.39 3.54
N ILE A 216 -11.26 -0.51 3.36
CA ILE A 216 -12.69 -0.21 3.49
C ILE A 216 -13.03 0.23 4.92
N GLU A 217 -12.54 -0.51 5.92
CA GLU A 217 -12.70 -0.16 7.33
C GLU A 217 -11.98 1.14 7.68
N LEU A 218 -10.77 1.35 7.13
CA LEU A 218 -10.05 2.62 7.28
C LEU A 218 -10.89 3.81 6.80
N LEU A 219 -11.52 3.72 5.62
CA LEU A 219 -12.39 4.76 5.06
C LEU A 219 -13.71 4.96 5.83
N ALA A 220 -14.10 4.02 6.70
CA ALA A 220 -15.21 4.17 7.63
C ALA A 220 -14.81 4.91 8.92
N ARG A 221 -13.52 4.94 9.24
CA ARG A 221 -12.99 5.55 10.48
C ARG A 221 -12.34 6.90 10.25
N VAL A 222 -11.76 7.11 9.07
CA VAL A 222 -10.85 8.21 8.79
C VAL A 222 -11.35 9.02 7.59
N PRO A 223 -11.29 10.36 7.65
CA PRO A 223 -11.53 11.22 6.49
C PRO A 223 -10.59 10.87 5.34
N VAL A 224 -11.09 10.82 4.11
CA VAL A 224 -10.27 10.46 2.94
C VAL A 224 -9.10 11.43 2.73
N GLU A 225 -9.22 12.66 3.21
CA GLU A 225 -8.16 13.68 3.22
C GLU A 225 -6.94 13.28 4.08
N ARG A 226 -7.09 12.25 4.92
CA ARG A 226 -6.03 11.62 5.70
C ARG A 226 -5.58 10.26 5.17
N VAL A 227 -6.06 9.84 4.00
CA VAL A 227 -5.71 8.55 3.40
C VAL A 227 -4.93 8.78 2.09
N VAL A 228 -3.83 8.05 1.91
CA VAL A 228 -2.93 8.24 0.76
C VAL A 228 -2.63 6.94 0.01
N PHE A 229 -2.46 7.04 -1.30
CA PHE A 229 -2.07 5.95 -2.17
C PHE A 229 -0.68 5.40 -1.80
N ALA A 230 -0.56 4.07 -1.74
CA ALA A 230 0.69 3.38 -1.48
C ALA A 230 0.65 1.93 -2.01
N SER A 231 1.79 1.38 -2.42
CA SER A 231 1.85 0.01 -2.93
C SER A 231 2.92 -0.91 -2.35
N ASP A 232 3.88 -0.41 -1.58
CA ASP A 232 4.90 -1.21 -0.87
C ASP A 232 5.70 -2.20 -1.77
N PRO A 233 6.20 -1.81 -2.97
CA PRO A 233 7.06 -2.68 -3.76
C PRO A 233 8.42 -2.85 -3.05
N PRO A 234 9.04 -4.04 -3.12
CA PRO A 234 8.72 -5.16 -4.02
C PRO A 234 7.66 -6.15 -3.49
N TYR A 235 7.00 -5.87 -2.36
CA TYR A 235 6.01 -6.77 -1.76
C TYR A 235 4.63 -6.63 -2.43
N GLY A 236 4.23 -5.40 -2.76
CA GLY A 236 3.07 -5.10 -3.60
C GLY A 236 3.44 -4.57 -4.99
N LEU A 237 2.43 -4.13 -5.74
CA LEU A 237 2.56 -3.64 -7.11
C LEU A 237 1.76 -2.34 -7.31
N PRO A 238 2.38 -1.25 -7.80
CA PRO A 238 1.69 0.02 -8.03
C PRO A 238 0.40 -0.11 -8.85
N ALA A 239 0.44 -0.84 -9.97
CA ALA A 239 -0.73 -0.98 -10.85
C ALA A 239 -1.87 -1.79 -10.21
N THR A 240 -1.53 -2.73 -9.33
CA THR A 240 -2.49 -3.58 -8.60
C THR A 240 -3.12 -2.79 -7.46
N SER A 241 -2.32 -2.06 -6.68
CA SER A 241 -2.80 -1.17 -5.63
C SER A 241 -3.65 -0.03 -6.21
N LEU A 242 -3.34 0.47 -7.40
CA LEU A 242 -4.16 1.50 -8.08
C LEU A 242 -5.57 0.97 -8.36
N TYR A 243 -5.69 -0.27 -8.82
CA TYR A 243 -6.98 -0.91 -9.00
C TYR A 243 -7.74 -1.05 -7.68
N MET A 244 -7.07 -1.43 -6.59
CA MET A 244 -7.68 -1.43 -5.26
C MET A 244 -8.18 -0.04 -4.86
N ALA A 245 -7.33 0.99 -4.97
CA ALA A 245 -7.65 2.37 -4.61
C ALA A 245 -8.92 2.88 -5.31
N LEU A 246 -9.02 2.65 -6.63
CA LEU A 246 -10.18 3.05 -7.43
C LEU A 246 -11.46 2.29 -7.04
N ARG A 247 -11.34 0.98 -6.79
CA ARG A 247 -12.49 0.15 -6.40
C ARG A 247 -13.00 0.49 -5.01
N VAL A 248 -12.12 0.70 -4.02
CA VAL A 248 -12.53 1.12 -2.67
C VAL A 248 -13.06 2.54 -2.64
N ALA A 249 -12.53 3.44 -3.49
CA ALA A 249 -13.05 4.80 -3.68
C ALA A 249 -14.49 4.77 -4.22
N ARG A 250 -14.73 4.01 -5.30
CA ARG A 250 -16.08 3.81 -5.85
C ARG A 250 -17.04 3.22 -4.82
N GLN A 251 -16.62 2.18 -4.11
CA GLN A 251 -17.46 1.54 -3.10
C GLN A 251 -17.73 2.47 -1.90
N ALA A 252 -16.83 3.41 -1.61
CA ALA A 252 -17.01 4.43 -0.58
C ALA A 252 -17.85 5.62 -1.05
N GLY A 253 -18.27 5.67 -2.32
CA GLY A 253 -19.01 6.79 -2.87
C GLY A 253 -18.17 8.08 -2.95
N LEU A 254 -16.85 7.96 -3.08
CA LEU A 254 -16.00 9.14 -3.25
C LEU A 254 -16.29 9.81 -4.59
N ASP A 255 -16.40 11.14 -4.57
CA ASP A 255 -16.44 11.94 -5.79
C ASP A 255 -15.06 12.00 -6.47
N GLU A 256 -15.00 12.63 -7.65
CA GLU A 256 -13.74 12.77 -8.38
C GLU A 256 -12.67 13.55 -7.61
N GLN A 257 -13.06 14.56 -6.82
CA GLN A 257 -12.11 15.40 -6.07
C GLN A 257 -11.47 14.59 -4.94
N ALA A 258 -12.28 13.89 -4.14
CA ALA A 258 -11.81 12.99 -3.09
C ALA A 258 -10.95 11.87 -3.66
N THR A 259 -11.34 11.30 -4.81
CA THR A 259 -10.56 10.26 -5.49
C THR A 259 -9.20 10.79 -5.95
N ARG A 260 -9.11 12.00 -6.53
CA ARG A 260 -7.82 12.65 -6.86
C ARG A 260 -6.95 12.87 -5.63
N GLY A 261 -7.56 13.28 -4.51
CA GLY A 261 -6.88 13.43 -3.22
C GLY A 261 -6.20 12.14 -2.77
N LEU A 262 -6.98 11.05 -2.70
CA LEU A 262 -6.50 9.71 -2.34
C LEU A 262 -5.37 9.23 -3.26
N LEU A 263 -5.53 9.36 -4.57
CA LEU A 263 -4.57 8.83 -5.55
C LEU A 263 -3.21 9.53 -5.52
N GLY A 264 -3.16 10.81 -5.15
CA GLY A 264 -1.90 11.53 -5.11
C GLY A 264 -2.00 13.01 -4.78
N GLY A 265 -3.19 13.62 -4.82
CA GLY A 265 -3.38 15.04 -4.51
C GLY A 265 -2.96 15.41 -3.09
N THR A 266 -3.31 14.58 -2.09
CA THR A 266 -2.89 14.79 -0.70
C THR A 266 -1.37 14.71 -0.55
N MET A 267 -0.75 13.69 -1.15
CA MET A 267 0.72 13.55 -1.12
C MET A 267 1.43 14.67 -1.90
N ALA A 268 0.87 15.12 -3.02
CA ALA A 268 1.42 16.25 -3.78
C ALA A 268 1.44 17.51 -2.90
N GLY A 269 0.31 17.84 -2.24
CA GLY A 269 0.24 19.01 -1.36
C GLY A 269 1.25 18.95 -0.21
N LEU A 270 1.43 17.78 0.40
CA LEU A 270 2.44 17.56 1.43
C LEU A 270 3.88 17.76 0.89
N LEU A 271 4.22 17.10 -0.22
CA LEU A 271 5.58 17.10 -0.77
C LEU A 271 5.97 18.44 -1.41
N ASP A 272 4.99 19.17 -1.95
CA ASP A 272 5.20 20.45 -2.63
C ASP A 272 5.00 21.66 -1.68
N GLY A 273 4.72 21.40 -0.39
CA GLY A 273 4.64 22.44 0.66
C GLY A 273 3.33 23.23 0.70
N ALA A 274 2.28 22.75 0.02
CA ALA A 274 0.94 23.33 0.10
C ALA A 274 0.18 22.93 1.39
N GLY A 275 0.71 21.94 2.13
CA GLY A 275 0.10 21.42 3.35
C GLY A 275 -0.96 20.35 3.10
N LEU A 276 -1.59 19.89 4.17
CA LEU A 276 -2.64 18.89 4.11
C LEU A 276 -4.02 19.55 3.88
N PRO A 277 -4.90 18.93 3.08
CA PRO A 277 -6.25 19.46 2.87
C PRO A 277 -7.07 19.49 4.17
N PRO A 278 -8.07 20.37 4.28
CA PRO A 278 -9.01 20.37 5.40
C PRO A 278 -9.82 19.05 5.40
N VAL A 279 -10.11 18.54 6.59
CA VAL A 279 -10.86 17.27 6.74
C VAL A 279 -12.36 17.49 6.64
N ALA A 280 -13.05 16.52 6.05
CA ALA A 280 -14.50 16.35 6.15
C ALA A 280 -14.83 15.15 7.06
N ASP A 281 -16.12 14.88 7.30
CA ASP A 281 -16.52 13.66 7.99
C ASP A 281 -16.15 12.41 7.17
N PRO A 282 -15.81 11.27 7.83
CA PRO A 282 -15.64 9.99 7.15
C PRO A 282 -16.83 9.66 6.25
N ARG A 283 -16.54 9.22 5.02
CA ARG A 283 -17.57 9.07 3.98
C ARG A 283 -18.40 7.78 4.11
N ARG A 284 -17.97 6.83 4.94
CA ARG A 284 -18.70 5.57 5.19
C ARG A 284 -19.16 5.42 6.63
N GLY A 285 -20.27 4.71 6.78
CA GLY A 285 -20.71 4.18 8.07
C GLY A 285 -19.99 2.87 8.46
N PRO A 286 -20.28 2.32 9.64
CA PRO A 286 -19.53 1.22 10.26
C PRO A 286 -19.82 -0.17 9.68
N ALA A 287 -20.59 -0.27 8.59
CA ALA A 287 -21.02 -1.54 8.02
C ALA A 287 -20.94 -1.53 6.50
N ILE A 288 -20.67 -2.71 5.94
CA ILE A 288 -20.73 -2.96 4.49
C ILE A 288 -21.68 -4.12 4.20
N THR A 289 -22.25 -4.09 3.00
CA THR A 289 -23.04 -5.21 2.47
C THR A 289 -22.23 -5.86 1.35
N LEU A 290 -22.04 -7.18 1.45
CA LEU A 290 -21.40 -7.99 0.42
C LEU A 290 -22.40 -9.02 -0.09
N SER A 291 -22.36 -9.29 -1.40
CA SER A 291 -23.04 -10.46 -1.94
C SER A 291 -22.50 -11.72 -1.26
N GLY A 292 -23.39 -12.62 -0.83
CA GLY A 292 -22.98 -13.91 -0.27
C GLY A 292 -22.14 -14.75 -1.24
N ARG A 293 -22.34 -14.59 -2.55
CA ARG A 293 -21.56 -15.27 -3.59
C ARG A 293 -20.14 -14.74 -3.62
N LEU A 294 -20.00 -13.42 -3.74
CA LEU A 294 -18.70 -12.75 -3.80
C LEU A 294 -17.95 -12.82 -2.46
N ALA A 295 -18.65 -12.83 -1.33
CA ALA A 295 -18.04 -13.04 -0.01
C ALA A 295 -17.36 -14.41 0.10
N ARG A 296 -17.94 -15.46 -0.50
CA ARG A 296 -17.29 -16.79 -0.56
C ARG A 296 -16.04 -16.78 -1.45
N VAL A 297 -16.12 -16.14 -2.62
CA VAL A 297 -14.97 -15.96 -3.51
C VAL A 297 -13.85 -15.22 -2.78
N TYR A 298 -14.16 -14.07 -2.16
CA TYR A 298 -13.23 -13.28 -1.36
C TYR A 298 -12.58 -14.13 -0.27
N GLY A 299 -13.37 -14.87 0.51
CA GLY A 299 -12.88 -15.69 1.61
C GLY A 299 -11.87 -16.75 1.17
N TYR A 300 -12.16 -17.52 0.12
CA TYR A 300 -11.24 -18.55 -0.37
C TYR A 300 -10.01 -17.95 -1.06
N ALA A 301 -10.19 -16.94 -1.92
CA ALA A 301 -9.07 -16.33 -2.65
C ALA A 301 -8.08 -15.63 -1.70
N SER A 302 -8.57 -15.02 -0.62
CA SER A 302 -7.73 -14.34 0.39
C SER A 302 -6.77 -15.27 1.13
N LEU A 303 -7.04 -16.59 1.14
CA LEU A 303 -6.17 -17.58 1.76
C LEU A 303 -5.01 -18.01 0.85
N VAL A 304 -5.08 -17.73 -0.46
CA VAL A 304 -4.08 -18.18 -1.44
C VAL A 304 -2.75 -17.47 -1.25
N GLY A 305 -2.75 -16.13 -1.15
CA GLY A 305 -1.55 -15.32 -0.98
C GLY A 305 -0.73 -15.73 0.25
N PRO A 306 -1.32 -15.73 1.47
CA PRO A 306 -0.62 -16.17 2.68
C PRO A 306 -0.01 -17.57 2.57
N ALA A 307 -0.70 -18.53 1.94
CA ALA A 307 -0.18 -19.88 1.73
C ALA A 307 1.00 -19.93 0.74
N LEU A 308 0.96 -19.13 -0.34
CA LEU A 308 2.11 -18.98 -1.24
C LEU A 308 3.31 -18.35 -0.52
N PHE A 309 3.08 -17.33 0.31
CA PHE A 309 4.14 -16.66 1.08
C PHE A 309 4.83 -17.58 2.10
N THR A 310 4.12 -18.57 2.64
CA THR A 310 4.69 -19.58 3.56
C THR A 310 5.23 -20.82 2.85
N GLY A 311 5.19 -20.85 1.51
CA GLY A 311 5.67 -21.97 0.70
C GLY A 311 4.75 -23.19 0.71
N ILE A 312 3.51 -23.08 1.19
CA ILE A 312 2.53 -24.19 1.25
C ILE A 312 1.69 -24.19 -0.04
N VAL A 313 2.35 -24.49 -1.16
CA VAL A 313 1.77 -24.37 -2.52
C VAL A 313 0.52 -25.23 -2.72
N ASP A 314 0.51 -26.46 -2.21
CA ASP A 314 -0.65 -27.36 -2.35
C ASP A 314 -1.90 -26.81 -1.65
N GLN A 315 -1.71 -26.19 -0.47
CA GLN A 315 -2.80 -25.53 0.23
C GLN A 315 -3.27 -24.29 -0.53
N ALA A 316 -2.35 -23.51 -1.09
CA ALA A 316 -2.68 -22.35 -1.93
C ALA A 316 -3.54 -22.76 -3.13
N ARG A 317 -3.16 -23.84 -3.83
CA ARG A 317 -3.92 -24.38 -4.98
C ARG A 317 -5.29 -24.93 -4.58
N ALA A 318 -5.39 -25.59 -3.43
CA ALA A 318 -6.67 -26.06 -2.91
C ALA A 318 -7.63 -24.89 -2.63
N MET A 319 -7.14 -23.81 -2.00
CA MET A 319 -7.93 -22.61 -1.74
C MET A 319 -8.32 -21.89 -3.04
N LEU A 320 -7.40 -21.81 -4.00
CA LEU A 320 -7.67 -21.24 -5.32
C LEU A 320 -8.76 -22.02 -6.06
N SER A 321 -8.71 -23.35 -6.02
CA SER A 321 -9.73 -24.23 -6.61
C SER A 321 -11.11 -23.99 -6.01
N MET A 322 -11.19 -23.78 -4.69
CA MET A 322 -12.45 -23.44 -4.00
C MET A 322 -12.98 -22.06 -4.44
N ALA A 323 -12.10 -21.07 -4.64
CA ALA A 323 -12.48 -19.75 -5.13
C ALA A 323 -13.00 -19.81 -6.58
N VAL A 324 -12.33 -20.56 -7.47
CA VAL A 324 -12.80 -20.79 -8.84
C VAL A 324 -14.15 -21.51 -8.85
N ALA A 325 -14.34 -22.50 -7.98
CA ALA A 325 -15.62 -23.21 -7.86
C ALA A 325 -16.75 -22.28 -7.37
N ALA A 326 -16.45 -21.36 -6.44
CA ALA A 326 -17.41 -20.38 -5.95
C ALA A 326 -17.87 -19.37 -7.02
N CYS A 327 -17.12 -19.21 -8.11
CA CYS A 327 -17.52 -18.39 -9.26
C CYS A 327 -18.57 -19.06 -10.16
N ARG A 328 -18.74 -20.39 -10.06
CA ARG A 328 -19.64 -21.17 -10.93
C ARG A 328 -21.02 -21.27 -10.29
N ASP A 329 -21.81 -20.22 -10.41
CA ASP A 329 -23.18 -20.15 -9.89
C ASP A 329 -24.20 -20.22 -11.04
N PRO A 330 -25.14 -21.19 -11.07
CA PRO A 330 -26.18 -21.27 -12.11
C PRO A 330 -27.26 -20.19 -11.98
N GLN A 331 -27.31 -19.48 -10.86
CA GLN A 331 -28.25 -18.39 -10.57
C GLN A 331 -27.48 -17.17 -10.04
N PRO A 332 -26.59 -16.56 -10.84
CA PRO A 332 -25.66 -15.54 -10.36
C PRO A 332 -26.34 -14.19 -10.06
N GLY A 333 -27.53 -13.95 -10.62
CA GLY A 333 -28.26 -12.68 -10.44
C GLY A 333 -27.43 -11.50 -10.96
N SER A 334 -27.38 -10.42 -10.18
CA SER A 334 -26.61 -9.22 -10.49
C SER A 334 -25.09 -9.41 -10.41
N ASP A 335 -24.61 -10.48 -9.76
CA ASP A 335 -23.18 -10.77 -9.63
C ASP A 335 -22.58 -11.44 -10.89
N ALA A 336 -23.38 -11.70 -11.93
CA ALA A 336 -22.98 -12.51 -13.10
C ALA A 336 -21.68 -12.02 -13.75
N GLU A 337 -21.58 -10.72 -14.07
CA GLU A 337 -20.40 -10.14 -14.71
C GLU A 337 -19.16 -10.25 -13.80
N ALA A 338 -19.34 -9.97 -12.51
CA ALA A 338 -18.23 -10.04 -11.55
C ALA A 338 -17.72 -11.48 -11.39
N LEU A 339 -18.62 -12.45 -11.26
CA LEU A 339 -18.28 -13.87 -11.12
C LEU A 339 -17.59 -14.41 -12.39
N GLU A 340 -18.00 -13.98 -13.58
CA GLU A 340 -17.36 -14.38 -14.84
C GLU A 340 -15.93 -13.85 -14.96
N VAL A 341 -15.72 -12.56 -14.70
CA VAL A 341 -14.39 -11.94 -14.77
C VAL A 341 -13.46 -12.53 -13.71
N ILE A 342 -13.92 -12.64 -12.46
CA ILE A 342 -13.15 -13.24 -11.36
C ILE A 342 -12.85 -14.71 -11.67
N GLY A 343 -13.83 -15.49 -12.10
CA GLY A 343 -13.65 -16.91 -12.42
C GLY A 343 -12.60 -17.13 -13.51
N THR A 344 -12.62 -16.31 -14.56
CA THR A 344 -11.62 -16.33 -15.65
C THR A 344 -10.22 -15.98 -15.15
N ALA A 345 -10.11 -14.93 -14.33
CA ALA A 345 -8.85 -14.49 -13.75
C ALA A 345 -8.23 -15.55 -12.81
N LEU A 346 -9.03 -16.10 -11.89
CA LEU A 346 -8.59 -17.14 -10.95
C LEU A 346 -8.23 -18.45 -11.65
N GLY A 347 -9.01 -18.87 -12.66
CA GLY A 347 -8.68 -20.04 -13.47
C GLY A 347 -7.40 -19.86 -14.30
N THR A 348 -7.09 -18.62 -14.70
CA THR A 348 -5.83 -18.30 -15.36
C THR A 348 -4.67 -18.26 -14.38
N ALA A 349 -4.86 -17.71 -13.18
CA ALA A 349 -3.88 -17.72 -12.12
C ALA A 349 -3.46 -19.15 -11.73
N ASP A 350 -4.41 -20.10 -11.66
CA ASP A 350 -4.11 -21.50 -11.33
C ASP A 350 -3.17 -22.16 -12.34
N ARG A 351 -3.37 -21.88 -13.63
CA ARG A 351 -2.47 -22.32 -14.72
C ARG A 351 -1.10 -21.66 -14.62
N LEU A 352 -1.05 -20.35 -14.35
CA LEU A 352 0.21 -19.61 -14.24
C LEU A 352 1.09 -20.10 -13.08
N LEU A 353 0.48 -20.55 -11.97
CA LEU A 353 1.20 -21.13 -10.84
C LEU A 353 1.93 -22.44 -11.18
N GLU A 354 1.69 -23.06 -12.35
CA GLU A 354 2.42 -24.27 -12.78
C GLU A 354 3.85 -23.97 -13.21
N SER A 355 4.19 -22.69 -13.42
CA SER A 355 5.52 -22.22 -13.80
C SER A 355 6.06 -21.20 -12.80
N GLU A 356 7.36 -21.28 -12.48
CA GLU A 356 8.02 -20.32 -11.58
C GLU A 356 7.87 -18.87 -12.08
N ASP A 357 8.04 -18.65 -13.39
CA ASP A 357 7.91 -17.33 -14.02
C ASP A 357 6.47 -16.77 -13.97
N GLY A 358 5.48 -17.63 -13.77
CA GLY A 358 4.05 -17.26 -13.73
C GLY A 358 3.55 -16.83 -12.35
N VAL A 359 4.32 -17.03 -11.27
CA VAL A 359 3.86 -16.80 -9.90
C VAL A 359 3.45 -15.35 -9.66
N ARG A 360 4.24 -14.38 -10.14
CA ARG A 360 3.94 -12.94 -9.95
C ARG A 360 2.67 -12.53 -10.68
N ALA A 361 2.48 -13.01 -11.91
CA ALA A 361 1.27 -12.76 -12.71
C ALA A 361 0.02 -13.42 -12.08
N ALA A 362 0.17 -14.64 -11.53
CA ALA A 362 -0.90 -15.31 -10.80
C ALA A 362 -1.33 -14.52 -9.56
N ILE A 363 -0.37 -14.06 -8.75
CA ILE A 363 -0.63 -13.27 -7.55
C ILE A 363 -1.38 -11.96 -7.90
N ASP A 364 -0.99 -11.28 -8.98
CA ASP A 364 -1.70 -10.07 -9.44
C ASP A 364 -3.17 -10.36 -9.79
N LEU A 365 -3.45 -11.39 -10.60
CA LEU A 365 -4.82 -11.78 -10.96
C LEU A 365 -5.66 -12.19 -9.73
N ILE A 366 -5.06 -12.92 -8.79
CA ILE A 366 -5.71 -13.31 -7.54
C ILE A 366 -6.07 -12.06 -6.73
N TYR A 367 -5.13 -11.12 -6.56
CA TYR A 367 -5.35 -9.92 -5.78
C TYR A 367 -6.45 -9.03 -6.40
N ARG A 368 -6.42 -8.82 -7.72
CA ARG A 368 -7.48 -8.07 -8.42
C ARG A 368 -8.86 -8.74 -8.28
N SER A 369 -8.89 -10.07 -8.27
CA SER A 369 -10.11 -10.84 -8.03
C SER A 369 -10.64 -10.65 -6.61
N ILE A 370 -9.76 -10.67 -5.59
CA ILE A 370 -10.09 -10.39 -4.18
C ILE A 370 -10.68 -8.97 -4.05
N VAL A 371 -10.00 -7.99 -4.65
CA VAL A 371 -10.45 -6.59 -4.66
C VAL A 371 -11.84 -6.48 -5.30
N ARG A 372 -12.05 -7.08 -6.48
CA ARG A 372 -13.35 -7.03 -7.17
C ARG A 372 -14.45 -7.63 -6.30
N ALA A 373 -14.22 -8.82 -5.75
CA ALA A 373 -15.18 -9.52 -4.90
C ALA A 373 -15.56 -8.73 -3.63
N ALA A 374 -14.60 -8.01 -3.02
CA ALA A 374 -14.83 -7.23 -1.80
C ALA A 374 -15.49 -5.86 -2.03
N THR A 375 -15.51 -5.38 -3.27
CA THR A 375 -15.90 -3.99 -3.61
C THR A 375 -17.06 -3.89 -4.58
N GLU A 376 -17.53 -5.02 -5.13
CA GLU A 376 -18.71 -5.01 -5.98
C GLU A 376 -19.91 -4.53 -5.17
N LEU A 377 -20.61 -3.55 -5.71
CA LEU A 377 -21.80 -3.01 -5.08
C LEU A 377 -22.98 -3.92 -5.48
N PRO A 378 -23.74 -4.46 -4.51
CA PRO A 378 -24.98 -5.14 -4.86
C PRO A 378 -25.91 -4.13 -5.53
N ASP A 379 -26.75 -4.60 -6.47
CA ASP A 379 -27.88 -3.80 -6.94
C ASP A 379 -28.62 -3.26 -5.71
N ALA A 380 -28.85 -1.96 -5.69
CA ALA A 380 -29.60 -1.32 -4.61
C ALA A 380 -30.96 -2.03 -4.50
N ALA A 381 -31.17 -2.76 -3.40
CA ALA A 381 -32.44 -3.39 -3.08
C ALA A 381 -33.47 -2.34 -2.63
#